data_AF-A0A838CM47-F1
#
_entry.id   AF-A0A838CM47-F1
#
_cell.length_a   1.000
_cell.length_b   1.000
_cell.length_c   1.000
_cell.angle_alpha   90.00
_cell.angle_beta   90.00
_cell.angle_gamma   90.00
#
_symmetry.space_group_name_H-M   'P 1'
#
loop_
_entity.id
_entity.type
_entity.pdbx_description
1 polymer ?
#
loop_
_entity_poly.entity_id
_entity_poly.type
_entity_poly.pdbx_seq_one_letter_code
_entity_poly.pdbx_strand_id
1 'polypeptide(L)'
;MRTRLIAATTAAATALTLAPFAAADPAPVTGVELNQPADQVIAVEAKFNLTSDQETAMRELRKLRGDMWDRNVPFDGVPLRTAAAKQGLTSRQAYVDAAQYDAGLSRIALQRGAEAAKFFRHQRPYNSTCTNNCGDITTATYKGKAAPGENLHSVGSMGKAMQDWGYGEVGALVRANGQFNSGNGHLHNLIDPRMRAYGFASVVTAEGEASVTSTCGVGAGSDRIEGAQNTVLHRPANGGEKPSTTPKKLVFGGGGSSSSPREILGIIATVLTVLSLLQTLYRFAEPQINQFLGR
;
A
#
# COMPACT_ATOMS: atom_id res chain seq x y z
N MET A 1 -46.01 16.59 -53.32
CA MET A 1 -45.16 15.37 -53.33
C MET A 1 -43.70 15.82 -53.27
N ARG A 2 -42.89 15.18 -52.40
CA ARG A 2 -41.42 15.23 -52.29
C ARG A 2 -40.78 16.38 -51.52
N THR A 3 -40.72 16.13 -50.21
CA THR A 3 -39.64 16.40 -49.26
C THR A 3 -38.23 16.33 -49.87
N ARG A 4 -37.34 17.27 -49.53
CA ARG A 4 -35.92 17.01 -49.21
C ARG A 4 -35.42 18.03 -48.19
N LEU A 5 -35.21 17.55 -46.96
CA LEU A 5 -34.39 18.16 -45.92
C LEU A 5 -32.91 17.97 -46.29
N ILE A 6 -32.11 19.03 -46.20
CA ILE A 6 -30.64 18.92 -46.19
C ILE A 6 -30.17 19.35 -44.80
N ALA A 7 -29.51 18.43 -44.13
CA ALA A 7 -28.99 18.53 -42.78
C ALA A 7 -27.88 19.59 -42.69
N ALA A 8 -28.00 20.50 -41.72
CA ALA A 8 -26.90 21.34 -41.28
C ALA A 8 -26.04 20.53 -40.32
N THR A 9 -24.82 20.21 -40.73
CA THR A 9 -23.76 19.68 -39.86
C THR A 9 -23.27 20.79 -38.95
N THR A 10 -23.75 20.81 -37.70
CA THR A 10 -23.15 21.62 -36.63
C THR A 10 -21.84 20.96 -36.21
N ALA A 11 -20.72 21.52 -36.64
CA ALA A 11 -19.42 21.22 -36.07
C ALA A 11 -19.40 21.73 -34.62
N ALA A 12 -19.55 20.82 -33.66
CA ALA A 12 -19.32 21.13 -32.25
C ALA A 12 -17.81 21.31 -32.03
N ALA A 13 -17.34 22.55 -32.12
CA ALA A 13 -16.02 22.92 -31.65
C ALA A 13 -16.00 22.73 -30.13
N THR A 14 -15.46 21.62 -29.67
CA THR A 14 -15.18 21.39 -28.25
C THR A 14 -14.02 22.31 -27.88
N ALA A 15 -14.35 23.50 -27.36
CA ALA A 15 -13.37 24.36 -26.74
C ALA A 15 -12.83 23.64 -25.49
N LEU A 16 -11.62 23.07 -25.57
CA LEU A 16 -10.85 22.75 -24.38
C LEU A 16 -10.50 24.08 -23.72
N THR A 17 -11.31 24.49 -22.76
CA THR A 17 -10.91 25.53 -21.81
C THR A 17 -9.79 24.94 -20.96
N LEU A 18 -8.54 25.26 -21.29
CA LEU A 18 -7.41 25.08 -20.39
C LEU A 18 -7.62 26.04 -19.21
N ALA A 19 -8.22 25.51 -18.14
CA ALA A 19 -8.32 26.23 -16.88
C ALA A 19 -6.89 26.52 -16.35
N PRO A 20 -6.67 27.69 -15.73
CA PRO A 20 -5.39 28.03 -15.14
C PRO A 20 -5.12 27.13 -13.94
N PHE A 21 -4.10 26.28 -14.03
CA PHE A 21 -3.62 25.43 -12.94
C PHE A 21 -2.85 26.29 -11.93
N ALA A 22 -3.44 26.51 -10.75
CA ALA A 22 -2.76 27.10 -9.61
C ALA A 22 -3.23 26.41 -8.31
N ALA A 23 -2.26 25.89 -7.55
CA ALA A 23 -2.31 25.12 -6.30
C ALA A 23 -2.61 23.60 -6.42
N ALA A 24 -1.59 22.79 -6.12
CA ALA A 24 -1.57 21.34 -5.84
C ALA A 24 -2.85 20.54 -6.16
N ASP A 25 -3.05 20.21 -7.44
CA ASP A 25 -4.14 19.33 -7.87
C ASP A 25 -3.91 17.91 -7.33
N PRO A 26 -4.89 17.26 -6.68
CA PRO A 26 -4.69 15.93 -6.10
C PRO A 26 -4.23 14.90 -7.15
N ALA A 27 -3.43 13.92 -6.73
CA ALA A 27 -2.95 12.87 -7.63
C ALA A 27 -4.13 12.13 -8.30
N PRO A 28 -4.17 11.98 -9.64
CA PRO A 28 -5.40 11.62 -10.36
C PRO A 28 -6.10 10.33 -9.95
N VAL A 29 -5.33 9.30 -9.53
CA VAL A 29 -5.88 7.99 -9.15
C VAL A 29 -6.23 7.94 -7.66
N THR A 30 -5.33 8.43 -6.81
CA THR A 30 -5.45 8.31 -5.35
C THR A 30 -6.31 9.43 -4.77
N GLY A 31 -6.37 10.60 -5.42
CA GLY A 31 -6.98 11.81 -4.90
C GLY A 31 -6.20 12.43 -3.75
N VAL A 32 -4.93 12.06 -3.57
CA VAL A 32 -4.07 12.56 -2.49
C VAL A 32 -3.43 13.87 -2.92
N GLU A 33 -3.57 14.89 -2.09
CA GLU A 33 -2.95 16.19 -2.19
C GLU A 33 -1.46 16.06 -1.80
N LEU A 34 -0.56 16.42 -2.73
CA LEU A 34 0.88 16.20 -2.58
C LEU A 34 1.68 17.46 -2.21
N ASN A 35 1.02 18.62 -2.18
CA ASN A 35 1.67 19.93 -2.05
C ASN A 35 2.78 20.17 -3.09
N GLN A 36 2.58 19.61 -4.28
CA GLN A 36 3.48 19.70 -5.42
C GLN A 36 2.67 20.05 -6.67
N PRO A 37 3.21 20.85 -7.60
CA PRO A 37 2.58 21.09 -8.89
C PRO A 37 2.44 19.78 -9.70
N ALA A 38 1.36 19.67 -10.47
CA ALA A 38 1.05 18.46 -11.24
C ALA A 38 2.08 18.12 -12.34
N ASP A 39 2.87 19.09 -12.79
CA ASP A 39 3.97 18.91 -13.74
C ASP A 39 5.29 18.48 -13.06
N GLN A 40 5.32 18.38 -11.73
CA GLN A 40 6.50 18.03 -10.92
C GLN A 40 6.47 16.57 -10.44
N VAL A 41 5.81 15.71 -11.21
CA VAL A 41 5.62 14.29 -10.92
C VAL A 41 6.31 13.39 -11.94
N ILE A 42 6.48 12.12 -11.55
CA ILE A 42 6.87 11.02 -12.42
C ILE A 42 5.70 10.05 -12.50
N ALA A 43 5.25 9.82 -13.73
CA ALA A 43 4.28 8.78 -14.05
C ALA A 43 4.94 7.40 -14.00
N VAL A 44 4.35 6.47 -13.25
CA VAL A 44 4.80 5.08 -13.12
C VAL A 44 3.63 4.13 -13.27
N GLU A 45 3.80 3.09 -14.09
CA GLU A 45 2.85 1.98 -14.07
C GLU A 45 2.93 1.25 -12.74
N ALA A 46 1.76 0.91 -12.20
CA ALA A 46 1.60 0.33 -10.88
C ALA A 46 0.51 -0.73 -10.88
N LYS A 47 0.78 -1.82 -10.15
CA LYS A 47 -0.16 -2.89 -9.84
C LYS A 47 -0.41 -2.93 -8.34
N PHE A 48 -1.67 -2.98 -7.94
CA PHE A 48 -2.10 -3.07 -6.54
C PHE A 48 -3.47 -3.73 -6.43
N ASN A 49 -3.85 -4.19 -5.23
CA ASN A 49 -5.18 -4.71 -4.94
C ASN A 49 -5.60 -4.32 -3.53
N LEU A 50 -6.26 -3.16 -3.40
CA LEU A 50 -6.61 -2.63 -2.08
C LEU A 50 -7.64 -3.49 -1.35
N THR A 51 -8.50 -4.21 -2.06
CA THR A 51 -9.46 -5.15 -1.44
C THR A 51 -8.72 -6.30 -0.77
N SER A 52 -7.80 -6.95 -1.48
CA SER A 52 -7.02 -8.06 -0.93
C SER A 52 -6.05 -7.62 0.17
N ASP A 53 -5.42 -6.45 0.00
CA ASP A 53 -4.56 -5.84 1.02
C ASP A 53 -5.37 -5.52 2.29
N GLN A 54 -6.54 -4.89 2.16
CA GLN A 54 -7.45 -4.62 3.28
C GLN A 54 -7.82 -5.90 4.02
N GLU A 55 -8.31 -6.92 3.32
CA GLU A 55 -8.75 -8.18 3.93
C GLU A 55 -7.61 -8.86 4.69
N THR A 56 -6.43 -8.90 4.08
CA THR A 56 -5.23 -9.47 4.69
C THR A 56 -4.80 -8.66 5.90
N ALA A 57 -4.60 -7.36 5.74
CA ALA A 57 -4.08 -6.51 6.80
C ALA A 57 -5.00 -6.43 8.00
N MET A 58 -6.32 -6.27 7.78
CA MET A 58 -7.27 -6.18 8.89
C MET A 58 -7.39 -7.49 9.67
N ARG A 59 -7.29 -8.64 8.98
CA ARG A 59 -7.25 -9.95 9.65
C ARG A 59 -6.00 -10.06 10.53
N GLU A 60 -4.83 -9.76 9.98
CA GLU A 60 -3.56 -9.86 10.73
C GLU A 60 -3.48 -8.82 11.86
N LEU A 61 -3.95 -7.59 11.65
CA LEU A 61 -3.99 -6.55 12.67
C LEU A 61 -4.88 -6.95 13.85
N ARG A 62 -6.08 -7.47 13.60
CA ARG A 62 -7.00 -7.91 14.66
C ARG A 62 -6.43 -9.07 15.44
N LYS A 63 -5.79 -10.03 14.76
CA LYS A 63 -5.08 -11.14 15.40
C LYS A 63 -3.94 -10.63 16.29
N LEU A 64 -3.07 -9.78 15.73
CA LEU A 64 -1.95 -9.16 16.44
C LEU A 64 -2.42 -8.42 17.70
N ARG A 65 -3.42 -7.54 17.57
CA ARG A 65 -3.98 -6.80 18.71
C ARG A 65 -4.56 -7.73 19.76
N GLY A 66 -5.31 -8.77 19.36
CA GLY A 66 -5.82 -9.78 20.26
C GLY A 66 -4.71 -10.47 21.07
N ASP A 67 -3.67 -10.94 20.37
CA ASP A 67 -2.54 -11.63 21.01
C ASP A 67 -1.75 -10.70 21.94
N MET A 68 -1.51 -9.45 21.55
CA MET A 68 -0.81 -8.47 22.39
C MET A 68 -1.63 -8.10 23.64
N TRP A 69 -2.95 -8.03 23.52
CA TRP A 69 -3.85 -7.87 24.65
C TRP A 69 -3.78 -9.06 25.60
N ASP A 70 -3.85 -10.28 25.07
CA ASP A 70 -3.85 -11.52 25.86
C ASP A 70 -2.53 -11.69 26.62
N ARG A 71 -1.42 -11.36 25.97
CA ARG A 71 -0.08 -11.30 26.58
C ARG A 71 0.13 -10.11 27.50
N ASN A 72 -0.74 -9.09 27.41
CA ASN A 72 -0.64 -7.83 28.15
C ASN A 72 0.75 -7.20 28.06
N VAL A 73 1.28 -7.10 26.83
CA VAL A 73 2.63 -6.56 26.56
C VAL A 73 2.80 -5.14 27.13
N PRO A 74 4.03 -4.70 27.46
CA PRO A 74 4.24 -3.33 27.89
C PRO A 74 4.02 -2.36 26.72
N PHE A 75 3.47 -1.18 27.02
CA PHE A 75 3.20 -0.07 26.11
C PHE A 75 3.38 1.24 26.90
N ASP A 76 4.32 2.09 26.47
CA ASP A 76 4.67 3.35 27.13
C ASP A 76 4.92 3.20 28.65
N GLY A 77 5.62 2.12 29.04
CA GLY A 77 5.99 1.87 30.44
C GLY A 77 4.87 1.30 31.32
N VAL A 78 3.67 1.08 30.78
CA VAL A 78 2.55 0.43 31.48
C VAL A 78 2.07 -0.81 30.72
N PRO A 79 1.30 -1.73 31.34
CA PRO A 79 0.70 -2.82 30.59
C PRO A 79 -0.30 -2.31 29.53
N LEU A 80 -0.35 -2.95 28.36
CA LEU A 80 -1.21 -2.56 27.24
C LEU A 80 -2.68 -2.42 27.65
N ARG A 81 -3.20 -3.31 28.51
CA ARG A 81 -4.58 -3.21 29.00
C ARG A 81 -4.83 -1.93 29.80
N THR A 82 -3.83 -1.46 30.56
CA THR A 82 -3.90 -0.19 31.28
C THR A 82 -3.89 0.99 30.31
N ALA A 83 -3.03 0.97 29.29
CA ALA A 83 -3.01 1.99 28.25
C ALA A 83 -4.35 2.03 27.47
N ALA A 84 -4.91 0.87 27.16
CA ALA A 84 -6.18 0.74 26.47
C ALA A 84 -7.37 1.22 27.31
N ALA A 85 -7.40 0.90 28.61
CA ALA A 85 -8.43 1.37 29.52
C ALA A 85 -8.46 2.91 29.61
N LYS A 86 -7.31 3.59 29.54
CA LYS A 86 -7.24 5.07 29.46
C LYS A 86 -7.94 5.64 28.22
N GLN A 87 -8.09 4.84 27.16
CA GLN A 87 -8.81 5.19 25.93
C GLN A 87 -10.25 4.64 25.92
N GLY A 88 -10.78 4.22 27.08
CA GLY A 88 -12.12 3.66 27.20
C GLY A 88 -12.27 2.20 26.74
N LEU A 89 -11.17 1.52 26.42
CA LEU A 89 -11.18 0.15 25.91
C LEU A 89 -10.90 -0.85 27.04
N THR A 90 -11.95 -1.30 27.72
CA THR A 90 -11.84 -2.13 28.93
C THR A 90 -11.97 -3.63 28.68
N SER A 91 -12.20 -4.06 27.44
CA SER A 91 -12.27 -5.47 27.07
C SER A 91 -11.41 -5.76 25.83
N ARG A 92 -11.00 -7.02 25.69
CA ARG A 92 -10.27 -7.52 24.52
C ARG A 92 -10.98 -7.17 23.22
N GLN A 93 -12.29 -7.46 23.18
CA GLN A 93 -13.11 -7.26 22.00
C GLN A 93 -13.19 -5.76 21.65
N ALA A 94 -13.44 -4.89 22.63
CA ALA A 94 -13.46 -3.45 22.40
C ALA A 94 -12.12 -2.94 21.86
N TYR A 95 -10.99 -3.42 22.39
CA TYR A 95 -9.66 -3.02 21.93
C TYR A 95 -9.31 -3.49 20.52
N VAL A 96 -9.74 -4.70 20.15
CA VAL A 96 -9.55 -5.27 18.80
C VAL A 96 -10.48 -4.60 17.79
N ASP A 97 -11.76 -4.43 18.12
CA ASP A 97 -12.77 -3.85 17.21
C ASP A 97 -12.63 -2.34 17.02
N ALA A 98 -11.97 -1.66 17.95
CA ALA A 98 -11.68 -0.23 17.82
C ALA A 98 -10.72 0.07 16.65
N ALA A 99 -9.99 -0.93 16.12
CA ALA A 99 -9.23 -0.79 14.89
C ALA A 99 -10.14 -1.04 13.69
N GLN A 100 -10.39 0.01 12.92
CA GLN A 100 -11.28 0.03 11.78
C GLN A 100 -10.52 0.38 10.50
N TYR A 101 -10.97 -0.22 9.41
CA TYR A 101 -10.48 0.12 8.08
C TYR A 101 -11.00 1.49 7.64
N ASP A 102 -10.12 2.30 7.06
CA ASP A 102 -10.46 3.58 6.44
C ASP A 102 -9.90 3.64 5.01
N ALA A 103 -10.80 3.84 4.05
CA ALA A 103 -10.45 3.81 2.63
C ALA A 103 -9.67 5.06 2.19
N GLY A 104 -9.92 6.21 2.82
CA GLY A 104 -9.16 7.43 2.60
C GLY A 104 -7.69 7.24 3.00
N LEU A 105 -7.44 6.59 4.13
CA LEU A 105 -6.09 6.23 4.55
C LEU A 105 -5.43 5.24 3.59
N SER A 106 -6.17 4.31 2.98
CA SER A 106 -5.61 3.40 1.96
C SER A 106 -5.19 4.14 0.69
N ARG A 107 -5.85 5.25 0.34
CA ARG A 107 -5.42 6.11 -0.77
C ARG A 107 -4.10 6.81 -0.46
N ILE A 108 -3.95 7.31 0.78
CA ILE A 108 -2.67 7.85 1.28
C ILE A 108 -1.59 6.77 1.26
N ALA A 109 -1.89 5.57 1.78
CA ALA A 109 -0.97 4.44 1.79
C ALA A 109 -0.55 4.00 0.38
N LEU A 110 -1.49 3.98 -0.58
CA LEU A 110 -1.22 3.64 -1.98
C LEU A 110 -0.29 4.67 -2.63
N GLN A 111 -0.59 5.96 -2.45
CA GLN A 111 0.25 7.04 -2.94
C GLN A 111 1.65 6.95 -2.34
N ARG A 112 1.73 6.71 -1.03
CA ARG A 112 2.98 6.54 -0.31
C ARG A 112 3.77 5.32 -0.78
N GLY A 113 3.10 4.22 -1.09
CA GLY A 113 3.73 3.02 -1.63
C GLY A 113 4.41 3.29 -2.97
N ALA A 114 3.77 4.05 -3.86
CA ALA A 114 4.36 4.41 -5.15
C ALA A 114 5.63 5.26 -4.99
N GLU A 115 5.68 6.10 -3.96
CA GLU A 115 6.87 6.88 -3.61
C GLU A 115 7.97 6.03 -2.96
N ALA A 116 7.59 5.17 -2.01
CA ALA A 116 8.51 4.33 -1.25
C ALA A 116 9.13 3.22 -2.12
N ALA A 117 8.43 2.78 -3.16
CA ALA A 117 8.94 1.82 -4.15
C ALA A 117 10.25 2.29 -4.80
N LYS A 118 10.41 3.60 -5.02
CA LYS A 118 11.66 4.20 -5.50
C LYS A 118 12.55 4.72 -4.37
N PHE A 119 11.95 5.36 -3.37
CA PHE A 119 12.65 6.06 -2.29
C PHE A 119 12.17 5.56 -0.93
N PHE A 120 12.72 4.41 -0.51
CA PHE A 120 12.32 3.73 0.72
C PHE A 120 12.91 4.41 1.97
N ARG A 121 12.19 5.41 2.49
CA ARG A 121 12.52 6.15 3.74
C ARG A 121 11.25 6.67 4.39
N HIS A 122 11.24 7.00 5.67
CA HIS A 122 10.16 7.79 6.32
C HIS A 122 10.24 9.28 5.96
N GLN A 123 10.41 9.57 4.67
CA GLN A 123 10.44 10.90 4.09
C GLN A 123 9.87 10.78 2.68
N ARG A 124 8.95 11.68 2.32
CA ARG A 124 8.39 11.71 0.97
C ARG A 124 9.36 12.37 0.00
N PRO A 125 9.39 11.94 -1.28
CA PRO A 125 10.20 12.60 -2.28
C PRO A 125 9.68 14.01 -2.55
N TYR A 126 10.61 14.96 -2.69
CA TYR A 126 10.28 16.32 -3.09
C TYR A 126 11.41 16.99 -3.88
N ASN A 127 11.11 18.12 -4.49
CA ASN A 127 12.07 18.97 -5.19
C ASN A 127 11.86 20.45 -4.78
N SER A 128 12.62 21.36 -5.39
CA SER A 128 12.61 22.79 -5.05
C SER A 128 11.29 23.52 -5.33
N THR A 129 10.33 22.88 -6.02
CA THR A 129 9.00 23.45 -6.30
C THR A 129 7.97 23.17 -5.21
N CYS A 130 8.35 22.35 -4.22
CA CYS A 130 7.54 22.08 -3.06
C CYS A 130 7.23 23.37 -2.28
N THR A 131 5.95 23.57 -1.93
CA THR A 131 5.47 24.82 -1.30
C THR A 131 5.39 24.75 0.22
N ASN A 132 5.70 23.60 0.83
CA ASN A 132 5.63 23.33 2.27
C ASN A 132 6.76 22.37 2.72
N ASN A 133 6.66 21.72 3.87
CA ASN A 133 7.56 20.63 4.26
C ASN A 133 7.16 19.30 3.57
N CYS A 134 7.12 19.24 2.22
CA CYS A 134 6.55 18.09 1.50
C CYS A 134 7.22 16.75 1.80
N GLY A 135 8.42 16.77 2.39
CA GLY A 135 9.12 15.56 2.84
C GLY A 135 8.47 14.91 4.07
N ASP A 136 7.70 15.65 4.86
CA ASP A 136 6.99 15.13 6.03
C ASP A 136 5.76 14.31 5.61
N ILE A 137 5.60 13.14 6.21
CA ILE A 137 4.51 12.20 5.92
C ILE A 137 3.12 12.80 6.14
N THR A 138 2.99 13.76 7.06
CA THR A 138 1.72 14.44 7.41
C THR A 138 1.28 15.47 6.39
N THR A 139 2.14 15.84 5.44
CA THR A 139 1.78 16.82 4.40
C THR A 139 0.99 16.20 3.25
N ALA A 140 0.93 14.87 3.17
CA ALA A 140 0.04 14.18 2.24
C ALA A 140 -1.36 14.11 2.84
N THR A 141 -2.35 14.65 2.13
CA THR A 141 -3.73 14.69 2.63
C THR A 141 -4.69 14.07 1.62
N TYR A 142 -5.74 13.40 2.12
CA TYR A 142 -6.90 13.03 1.32
C TYR A 142 -8.09 13.83 1.84
N LYS A 143 -8.64 14.72 1.00
CA LYS A 143 -9.72 15.66 1.41
C LYS A 143 -9.31 16.48 2.63
N GLY A 144 -8.08 16.99 2.64
CA GLY A 144 -7.52 17.77 3.75
C GLY A 144 -7.19 16.97 5.03
N LYS A 145 -7.29 15.64 5.03
CA LYS A 145 -6.97 14.79 6.20
C LYS A 145 -5.68 14.00 6.00
N ALA A 146 -4.78 14.10 6.97
CA ALA A 146 -3.47 13.44 6.95
C ALA A 146 -3.44 12.15 7.79
N ALA A 147 -2.39 11.34 7.58
CA ALA A 147 -2.08 10.17 8.39
C ALA A 147 -0.73 10.36 9.12
N PRO A 148 -0.73 10.66 10.44
CA PRO A 148 0.52 10.85 11.19
C PRO A 148 1.23 9.55 11.55
N GLY A 149 0.56 8.39 11.51
CA GLY A 149 1.18 7.09 11.67
C GLY A 149 1.49 6.45 10.33
N GLU A 150 2.74 6.00 10.14
CA GLU A 150 3.21 5.31 8.94
C GLU A 150 4.02 4.08 9.33
N ASN A 151 3.72 2.95 8.69
CA ASN A 151 4.65 1.81 8.61
C ASN A 151 5.03 1.58 7.14
N LEU A 152 6.31 1.33 6.88
CA LEU A 152 6.84 1.04 5.55
C LEU A 152 7.52 -0.33 5.51
N HIS A 153 7.34 -1.06 4.41
CA HIS A 153 8.05 -2.29 4.13
C HIS A 153 8.45 -2.33 2.66
N SER A 154 9.67 -2.74 2.36
CA SER A 154 10.27 -2.72 1.01
C SER A 154 9.82 -3.87 0.10
N VAL A 155 8.69 -4.51 0.40
CA VAL A 155 8.17 -5.65 -0.38
C VAL A 155 6.72 -5.39 -0.74
N GLY A 156 6.27 -5.89 -1.88
CA GLY A 156 4.89 -5.79 -2.36
C GLY A 156 4.00 -6.91 -1.81
N SER A 157 4.07 -7.19 -0.51
CA SER A 157 3.32 -8.29 0.13
C SER A 157 2.80 -7.89 1.49
N MET A 158 1.50 -7.58 1.58
CA MET A 158 0.87 -7.14 2.83
C MET A 158 0.97 -8.18 3.94
N GLY A 159 0.84 -9.47 3.63
CA GLY A 159 0.97 -10.53 4.63
C GLY A 159 2.36 -10.57 5.26
N LYS A 160 3.43 -10.46 4.44
CA LYS A 160 4.80 -10.38 4.94
C LYS A 160 5.03 -9.09 5.72
N ALA A 161 4.55 -7.96 5.21
CA ALA A 161 4.69 -6.67 5.86
C ALA A 161 4.05 -6.66 7.26
N MET A 162 2.82 -7.16 7.39
CA MET A 162 2.12 -7.26 8.67
C MET A 162 2.83 -8.20 9.67
N GLN A 163 3.43 -9.28 9.19
CA GLN A 163 4.20 -10.19 10.03
C GLN A 163 5.43 -9.50 10.63
N ASP A 164 6.19 -8.79 9.79
CA ASP A 164 7.45 -8.15 10.19
C ASP A 164 7.21 -6.91 11.04
N TRP A 165 6.23 -6.06 10.68
CA TRP A 165 5.80 -4.93 11.50
C TRP A 165 5.20 -5.36 12.84
N GLY A 166 4.51 -6.50 12.88
CA GLY A 166 3.82 -7.00 14.05
C GLY A 166 4.73 -7.85 14.93
N TYR A 167 4.63 -9.18 14.77
CA TYR A 167 5.32 -10.14 15.63
C TYR A 167 6.84 -10.02 15.58
N GLY A 168 7.42 -9.58 14.46
CA GLY A 168 8.86 -9.37 14.30
C GLY A 168 9.46 -8.40 15.32
N GLU A 169 8.68 -7.44 15.82
CA GLU A 169 9.17 -6.36 16.68
C GLU A 169 8.84 -6.54 18.17
N VAL A 170 8.08 -7.57 18.53
CA VAL A 170 7.62 -7.79 19.92
C VAL A 170 8.78 -7.91 20.90
N GLY A 171 9.87 -8.58 20.51
CA GLY A 171 11.05 -8.71 21.37
C GLY A 171 11.69 -7.36 21.69
N ALA A 172 11.75 -6.44 20.71
CA ALA A 172 12.28 -5.10 20.90
C ALA A 172 11.35 -4.22 21.76
N LEU A 173 10.03 -4.36 21.60
CA LEU A 173 9.04 -3.69 22.44
C LEU A 173 9.19 -4.08 23.91
N VAL A 174 9.27 -5.38 24.19
CA VAL A 174 9.40 -5.91 25.56
C VAL A 174 10.72 -5.44 26.20
N ARG A 175 11.85 -5.54 25.48
CA ARG A 175 13.15 -5.07 25.99
C ARG A 175 13.15 -3.57 26.30
N ALA A 176 12.38 -2.78 25.55
CA ALA A 176 12.23 -1.35 25.76
C ALA A 176 11.17 -0.99 26.81
N ASN A 177 10.59 -1.96 27.52
CA ASN A 177 9.46 -1.77 28.43
C ASN A 177 8.31 -0.97 27.78
N GLY A 178 8.01 -1.29 26.52
CA GLY A 178 6.94 -0.65 25.76
C GLY A 178 7.26 0.73 25.21
N GLN A 179 8.45 1.28 25.46
CA GLN A 179 8.86 2.58 24.94
C GLN A 179 9.17 2.50 23.45
N PHE A 180 8.66 3.47 22.70
CA PHE A 180 8.90 3.59 21.26
C PHE A 180 10.39 3.71 20.94
N ASN A 181 10.86 2.96 19.95
CA ASN A 181 12.17 3.15 19.32
C ASN A 181 12.20 2.58 17.90
N SER A 182 13.35 2.72 17.21
CA SER A 182 13.52 2.27 15.82
C SER A 182 13.38 0.76 15.60
N GLY A 183 13.43 -0.05 16.65
CA GLY A 183 13.25 -1.51 16.57
C GLY A 183 11.84 -1.99 16.90
N ASN A 184 10.94 -1.11 17.35
CA ASN A 184 9.56 -1.46 17.68
C ASN A 184 8.50 -0.48 17.18
N GLY A 185 8.90 0.51 16.38
CA GLY A 185 8.03 1.61 15.98
C GLY A 185 6.85 1.14 15.14
N HIS A 186 7.01 0.10 14.32
CA HIS A 186 5.93 -0.42 13.51
C HIS A 186 4.88 -1.12 14.38
N LEU A 187 5.31 -1.97 15.30
CA LEU A 187 4.41 -2.64 16.24
C LEU A 187 3.72 -1.62 17.14
N HIS A 188 4.45 -0.62 17.63
CA HIS A 188 3.93 0.45 18.47
C HIS A 188 2.74 1.15 17.79
N ASN A 189 2.86 1.51 16.50
CA ASN A 189 1.77 2.07 15.71
C ASN A 189 0.55 1.13 15.60
N LEU A 190 0.76 -0.18 15.41
CA LEU A 190 -0.32 -1.16 15.21
C LEU A 190 -1.11 -1.48 16.50
N ILE A 191 -0.46 -1.37 17.67
CA ILE A 191 -1.07 -1.71 18.96
C ILE A 191 -1.47 -0.48 19.78
N ASP A 192 -1.12 0.72 19.33
CA ASP A 192 -1.48 1.94 20.03
C ASP A 192 -3.01 2.00 20.23
N PRO A 193 -3.51 2.04 21.48
CA PRO A 193 -4.92 2.17 21.75
C PRO A 193 -5.52 3.51 21.35
N ARG A 194 -4.75 4.50 20.89
CA ARG A 194 -5.23 5.78 20.33
C ARG A 194 -5.53 5.69 18.84
N MET A 195 -4.92 4.75 18.13
CA MET A 195 -5.13 4.55 16.70
C MET A 195 -6.42 3.77 16.46
N ARG A 196 -7.30 4.34 15.62
CA ARG A 196 -8.65 3.83 15.36
C ARG A 196 -8.90 3.54 13.89
N ALA A 197 -8.29 4.32 13.01
CA ALA A 197 -8.45 4.19 11.58
C ALA A 197 -7.14 3.71 10.95
N TYR A 198 -7.25 2.75 10.04
CA TYR A 198 -6.11 2.15 9.34
C TYR A 198 -6.41 2.01 7.85
N GLY A 199 -5.46 2.42 7.03
CA GLY A 199 -5.44 2.18 5.59
C GLY A 199 -4.19 1.43 5.18
N PHE A 200 -4.31 0.62 4.14
CA PHE A 200 -3.27 -0.31 3.72
C PHE A 200 -3.14 -0.33 2.21
N ALA A 201 -1.91 -0.48 1.72
CA ALA A 201 -1.66 -0.74 0.30
C ALA A 201 -0.33 -1.48 0.13
N SER A 202 -0.33 -2.49 -0.74
CA SER A 202 0.86 -3.03 -1.38
C SER A 202 0.84 -2.61 -2.83
N VAL A 203 1.96 -2.09 -3.31
CA VAL A 203 2.08 -1.63 -4.70
C VAL A 203 3.40 -2.11 -5.29
N VAL A 204 3.29 -2.61 -6.51
CA VAL A 204 4.44 -2.93 -7.37
C VAL A 204 4.43 -1.92 -8.51
N THR A 205 5.53 -1.21 -8.68
CA THR A 205 5.72 -0.20 -9.72
C THR A 205 6.87 -0.57 -10.64
N ALA A 206 7.02 0.17 -11.75
CA ALA A 206 8.19 0.07 -12.61
C ALA A 206 9.54 0.32 -11.90
N GLU A 207 9.52 0.84 -10.67
CA GLU A 207 10.71 1.29 -9.95
C GLU A 207 11.02 0.49 -8.68
N GLY A 208 10.18 -0.48 -8.36
CA GLY A 208 10.27 -1.27 -7.14
C GLY A 208 8.89 -1.54 -6.54
N GLU A 209 8.88 -2.01 -5.30
CA GLU A 209 7.66 -2.37 -4.59
C GLU A 209 7.71 -1.90 -3.15
N ALA A 210 6.53 -1.70 -2.57
CA ALA A 210 6.39 -1.35 -1.17
C ALA A 210 5.01 -1.76 -0.63
N SER A 211 4.97 -2.04 0.67
CA SER A 211 3.73 -2.11 1.45
C SER A 211 3.74 -1.00 2.48
N VAL A 212 2.58 -0.38 2.67
CA VAL A 212 2.40 0.77 3.57
C VAL A 212 1.15 0.58 4.42
N THR A 213 1.25 0.95 5.70
CA THR A 213 0.10 1.23 6.55
C THR A 213 0.08 2.71 6.91
N SER A 214 -1.06 3.35 6.76
CA SER A 214 -1.35 4.71 7.24
C SER A 214 -2.36 4.63 8.38
N THR A 215 -2.11 5.27 9.51
CA THR A 215 -3.01 5.21 10.67
C THR A 215 -3.15 6.54 11.41
N CYS A 216 -4.31 6.72 12.03
CA CYS A 216 -4.64 7.89 12.84
C CYS A 216 -5.76 7.59 13.85
N GLY A 217 -6.02 8.54 14.74
CA GLY A 217 -7.16 8.47 15.66
C GLY A 217 -8.52 8.75 15.00
N VAL A 218 -8.56 9.53 13.91
CA VAL A 218 -9.79 9.90 13.19
C VAL A 218 -9.59 9.76 11.69
N GLY A 219 -10.35 8.85 11.08
CA GLY A 219 -10.18 8.43 9.68
C GLY A 219 -10.29 9.54 8.61
N ALA A 220 -9.76 9.23 7.43
CA ALA A 220 -9.67 10.14 6.29
C ALA A 220 -10.87 10.01 5.31
N GLY A 221 -11.69 8.96 5.42
CA GLY A 221 -12.92 8.82 4.64
C GLY A 221 -13.19 7.40 4.15
N SER A 222 -14.35 7.21 3.52
CA SER A 222 -14.84 5.88 3.14
C SER A 222 -14.80 5.57 1.64
N ASP A 223 -14.31 6.48 0.80
CA ASP A 223 -14.36 6.31 -0.66
C ASP A 223 -13.32 5.28 -1.12
N ARG A 224 -13.81 4.14 -1.60
CA ARG A 224 -12.98 2.99 -1.95
C ARG A 224 -12.40 3.07 -3.36
N ILE A 225 -11.24 2.47 -3.54
CA ILE A 225 -10.77 1.93 -4.82
C ILE A 225 -10.87 0.43 -4.68
N GLU A 226 -11.67 -0.22 -5.51
CA GLU A 226 -11.97 -1.64 -5.37
C GLU A 226 -11.14 -2.51 -6.32
N GLY A 227 -10.84 -3.72 -5.84
CA GLY A 227 -10.26 -4.79 -6.62
C GLY A 227 -8.80 -4.57 -7.02
N ALA A 228 -8.35 -5.47 -7.89
CA ALA A 228 -7.04 -5.39 -8.50
C ALA A 228 -7.03 -4.33 -9.61
N GLN A 229 -6.00 -3.49 -9.61
CA GLN A 229 -5.81 -2.42 -10.58
C GLN A 229 -4.43 -2.54 -11.22
N ASN A 230 -4.37 -2.20 -12.51
CA ASN A 230 -3.14 -1.90 -13.21
C ASN A 230 -3.33 -0.53 -13.88
N THR A 231 -2.64 0.48 -13.39
CA THR A 231 -2.85 1.87 -13.81
C THR A 231 -1.57 2.69 -13.62
N VAL A 232 -1.60 3.95 -14.02
CA VAL A 232 -0.49 4.88 -13.84
C VAL A 232 -0.69 5.68 -12.57
N LEU A 233 0.23 5.55 -11.63
CA LEU A 233 0.33 6.43 -10.46
C LEU A 233 1.33 7.55 -10.74
N HIS A 234 1.15 8.67 -10.03
CA HIS A 234 2.00 9.85 -10.16
C HIS A 234 2.62 10.11 -8.79
N ARG A 235 3.94 9.91 -8.69
CA ARG A 235 4.70 10.27 -7.49
C ARG A 235 5.45 11.58 -7.73
N PRO A 236 5.75 12.39 -6.70
CA PRO A 236 6.63 13.53 -6.87
C PRO A 236 8.00 13.13 -7.43
N ALA A 237 8.55 13.96 -8.32
CA ALA A 237 9.96 13.88 -8.69
C ALA A 237 10.82 14.33 -7.50
N ASN A 238 11.91 13.61 -7.22
CA ASN A 238 12.88 14.10 -6.24
C ASN A 238 13.79 15.17 -6.88
N GLY A 239 14.55 15.92 -6.07
CA GLY A 239 15.43 16.99 -6.55
C GLY A 239 16.52 16.59 -7.56
N GLY A 240 16.81 15.29 -7.72
CA GLY A 240 17.73 14.77 -8.73
C GLY A 240 17.06 14.20 -9.98
N GLU A 241 15.73 14.26 -10.06
CA GLU A 241 14.94 13.68 -11.14
C GLU A 241 14.33 14.75 -12.04
N LYS A 242 14.25 14.45 -13.34
CA LYS A 242 13.47 15.25 -14.27
C LYS A 242 12.01 14.76 -14.25
N PRO A 243 11.02 15.62 -13.96
CA PRO A 243 9.61 15.26 -14.06
C PRO A 243 9.26 14.71 -15.45
N SER A 244 8.35 13.75 -15.49
CA SER A 244 7.94 13.09 -16.73
C SER A 244 6.56 12.49 -16.58
N THR A 245 5.65 12.91 -17.46
CA THR A 245 4.29 12.34 -17.59
C THR A 245 4.26 11.11 -18.50
N THR A 246 5.36 10.80 -19.21
CA THR A 246 5.49 9.53 -19.91
C THR A 246 5.68 8.40 -18.89
N PRO A 247 4.75 7.43 -18.80
CA PRO A 247 4.81 6.41 -17.76
C PRO A 247 6.02 5.50 -17.91
N LYS A 248 6.78 5.32 -16.83
CA LYS A 248 7.75 4.23 -16.72
C LYS A 248 6.99 2.90 -16.71
N LYS A 249 7.35 2.00 -17.62
CA LYS A 249 6.65 0.73 -17.84
C LYS A 249 6.98 -0.31 -16.78
N LEU A 250 5.97 -1.00 -16.28
CA LEU A 250 6.12 -2.11 -15.36
C LEU A 250 6.60 -3.34 -16.16
N VAL A 251 7.87 -3.67 -16.04
CA VAL A 251 8.44 -4.87 -16.67
C VAL A 251 8.38 -6.01 -15.66
N PHE A 252 7.48 -6.99 -15.88
CA PHE A 252 7.40 -8.21 -15.07
C PHE A 252 8.56 -9.17 -15.39
N GLY A 253 9.80 -8.80 -15.04
CA GLY A 253 11.00 -9.58 -15.38
C GLY A 253 11.27 -9.64 -16.90
N GLY A 254 12.50 -9.69 -17.39
CA GLY A 254 13.75 -9.96 -16.70
C GLY A 254 14.35 -8.75 -15.99
N GLY A 255 14.72 -8.96 -14.73
CA GLY A 255 15.57 -8.04 -14.01
C GLY A 255 16.92 -7.89 -14.69
N GLY A 256 17.47 -6.68 -14.66
CA GLY A 256 18.85 -6.44 -15.04
C GLY A 256 19.80 -7.19 -14.12
N SER A 257 20.33 -8.31 -14.58
CA SER A 257 21.68 -8.78 -14.28
C SER A 257 22.17 -9.55 -15.50
N SER A 258 23.43 -9.33 -15.84
CA SER A 258 24.12 -9.89 -16.99
C SER A 258 24.26 -11.40 -16.89
N SER A 259 23.19 -12.14 -17.15
CA SER A 259 23.17 -13.59 -17.20
C SER A 259 23.12 -14.05 -18.65
N SER A 260 24.16 -14.78 -19.06
CA SER A 260 24.29 -15.29 -20.43
C SER A 260 23.14 -16.25 -20.79
N PRO A 261 22.80 -16.42 -22.09
CA PRO A 261 21.70 -17.28 -22.56
C PRO A 261 21.70 -18.74 -22.05
N ARG A 262 22.84 -19.24 -21.52
CA ARG A 262 22.96 -20.58 -20.94
C ARG A 262 22.31 -20.73 -19.56
N GLU A 263 22.24 -19.68 -18.76
CA GLU A 263 21.56 -19.72 -17.44
C GLU A 263 20.04 -19.71 -17.60
N ILE A 264 19.52 -19.01 -18.61
CA ILE A 264 18.10 -18.96 -18.95
C ILE A 264 17.60 -20.37 -19.32
N LEU A 265 18.38 -21.12 -20.10
CA LEU A 265 18.09 -22.52 -20.41
C LEU A 265 18.12 -23.41 -19.16
N GLY A 266 18.99 -23.12 -18.18
CA GLY A 266 19.03 -23.82 -16.89
C GLY A 266 17.81 -23.60 -16.02
N ILE A 267 17.28 -22.37 -15.97
CA ILE A 267 16.05 -22.05 -15.24
C ILE A 267 14.84 -22.72 -15.90
N ILE A 268 14.74 -22.67 -17.23
CA ILE A 268 13.66 -23.35 -17.97
C ILE A 268 13.73 -24.86 -17.74
N ALA A 269 14.92 -25.46 -17.79
CA ALA A 269 15.10 -26.88 -17.48
C ALA A 269 14.68 -27.22 -16.03
N THR A 270 15.01 -26.36 -15.06
CA THR A 270 14.63 -26.57 -13.65
C THR A 270 13.12 -26.50 -13.45
N VAL A 271 12.45 -25.51 -14.05
CA VAL A 271 10.98 -25.37 -13.99
C VAL A 271 10.29 -26.57 -14.66
N LEU A 272 10.79 -27.02 -15.81
CA LEU A 272 10.28 -28.21 -16.49
C LEU A 272 10.51 -29.49 -15.67
N THR A 273 11.61 -29.59 -14.93
CA THR A 273 11.89 -30.72 -14.04
C THR A 273 10.93 -30.74 -12.84
N VAL A 274 10.66 -29.58 -12.24
CA VAL A 274 9.69 -29.45 -11.14
C VAL A 274 8.26 -29.75 -11.63
N LEU A 275 7.87 -29.27 -12.81
CA LEU A 275 6.57 -29.59 -13.42
C LEU A 275 6.43 -31.08 -13.72
N SER A 276 7.50 -31.72 -14.17
CA SER A 276 7.55 -33.17 -14.44
C SER A 276 7.46 -33.99 -13.14
N LEU A 277 8.11 -33.54 -12.06
CA LEU A 277 7.99 -34.13 -10.73
C LEU A 277 6.58 -33.98 -10.16
N LEU A 278 5.96 -32.81 -10.32
CA LEU A 278 4.57 -32.57 -9.91
C LEU A 278 3.56 -33.41 -10.70
N GLN A 279 3.76 -33.58 -12.01
CA GLN A 279 2.96 -34.51 -12.82
C GLN A 279 3.14 -35.97 -12.39
N THR A 280 4.35 -36.37 -12.00
CA THR A 280 4.64 -37.72 -11.52
C THR A 280 3.98 -37.97 -10.16
N LEU A 281 4.06 -37.00 -9.25
CA LEU A 281 3.37 -37.06 -7.95
C LEU A 281 1.85 -37.08 -8.11
N TYR A 282 1.30 -36.31 -9.05
CA TYR A 282 -0.12 -36.33 -9.37
C TYR A 282 -0.57 -37.71 -9.89
N ARG A 283 0.17 -38.31 -10.84
CA ARG A 283 -0.10 -39.67 -11.35
C ARG A 283 -0.04 -40.74 -10.26
N PHE A 284 0.78 -40.54 -9.24
CA PHE A 284 0.91 -41.45 -8.10
C PHE A 284 -0.23 -41.29 -7.09
N ALA A 285 -0.71 -40.06 -6.87
CA ALA A 285 -1.81 -39.75 -5.97
C ALA A 285 -3.20 -39.95 -6.61
N GLU A 286 -3.31 -39.88 -7.94
CA GLU A 286 -4.56 -39.98 -8.70
C GLU A 286 -5.37 -41.26 -8.40
N PRO A 287 -4.79 -42.47 -8.30
CA PRO A 287 -5.54 -43.67 -7.92
C PRO A 287 -6.12 -43.59 -6.50
N GLN A 288 -5.38 -42.97 -5.57
CA GLN A 288 -5.79 -42.83 -4.17
C GLN A 288 -6.89 -41.77 -4.01
N ILE A 289 -6.79 -40.68 -4.78
CA ILE A 289 -7.79 -39.61 -4.84
C ILE A 289 -9.08 -40.15 -5.44
N ASN A 290 -9.01 -40.94 -6.52
CA ASN A 290 -10.19 -41.54 -7.14
C ASN A 290 -10.88 -42.57 -6.22
N GLN A 291 -10.10 -43.35 -5.47
CA GLN A 291 -10.62 -44.25 -4.43
C GLN A 291 -11.36 -43.50 -3.31
N PHE A 292 -10.85 -42.32 -2.91
CA PHE A 292 -11.45 -41.49 -1.87
C PHE A 292 -12.71 -40.75 -2.34
N LEU A 293 -12.81 -40.47 -3.64
CA LEU A 293 -13.94 -39.77 -4.27
C LEU A 293 -14.98 -40.71 -4.86
N GLY A 294 -14.82 -42.03 -4.73
CA GLY A 294 -15.77 -43.03 -5.19
C GLY A 294 -15.97 -43.06 -6.71
N ARG A 295 -14.90 -42.82 -7.48
CA ARG A 295 -14.87 -42.96 -8.95
C ARG A 295 -13.92 -44.07 -9.37
#